data_AF-A0A5B2U325-F1
#
_entry.id   AF-A0A5B2U325-F1
#
_cell.length_a   1.000
_cell.length_b   1.000
_cell.length_c   1.000
_cell.angle_alpha   90.00
_cell.angle_beta   90.00
_cell.angle_gamma   90.00
#
_symmetry.space_group_name_H-M   'P 1'
#
loop_
_entity.id
_entity.type
_entity.pdbx_description
1 polymer ?
#
loop_
_entity_poly.entity_id
_entity_poly.type
_entity_poly.pdbx_seq_one_letter_code
_entity_poly.pdbx_strand_id
1 'polypeptide(L)'
;MSHKGHHFFEQFSNWAVKFTGSPIAFIGAFLIVVIWAVTGPFFGYSETWQLVINTGTTIITFLMVFLIQKAQNKDSKAIQIKLNEIIAAHEKASNRIVDIEDLTEAELDQLHIYYEKLAQLAKKDADIHTSHSIDAAQRNQDYKYEFFKRKHEEWIQKQEHKK
;
A
#
# COMPACT_ATOMS: atom_id res chain seq x y z
N MET A 1 6.16 17.41 -23.09
CA MET A 1 4.73 17.72 -23.34
C MET A 1 3.77 16.63 -22.83
N SER A 2 4.14 15.85 -21.79
CA SER A 2 3.40 14.65 -21.33
C SER A 2 2.80 14.75 -19.90
N HIS A 3 2.77 15.93 -19.29
CA HIS A 3 2.25 16.09 -17.91
C HIS A 3 0.74 16.37 -17.83
N LYS A 4 0.12 16.86 -18.92
CA LYS A 4 -1.30 17.25 -18.91
C LYS A 4 -2.27 16.06 -18.90
N GLY A 5 -1.93 14.96 -19.60
CA GLY A 5 -2.82 13.78 -19.71
C GLY A 5 -2.99 13.03 -18.39
N HIS A 6 -1.91 12.83 -17.65
CA HIS A 6 -1.95 12.15 -16.35
C HIS A 6 -2.78 12.93 -15.32
N HIS A 7 -2.64 14.26 -15.28
CA HIS A 7 -3.36 15.09 -14.31
C HIS A 7 -4.87 15.18 -14.62
N PHE A 8 -5.26 15.14 -15.90
CA PHE A 8 -6.67 15.11 -16.29
C PHE A 8 -7.33 13.77 -15.93
N PHE A 9 -6.69 12.65 -16.29
CA PHE A 9 -7.20 11.32 -15.94
C PHE A 9 -7.29 11.15 -14.42
N GLU A 10 -6.30 11.63 -13.67
CA GLU A 10 -6.32 11.55 -12.21
C GLU A 10 -7.45 12.38 -11.57
N GLN A 11 -7.70 13.59 -12.06
CA GLN A 11 -8.83 14.41 -11.60
C GLN A 11 -10.18 13.77 -11.97
N PHE A 12 -10.30 13.26 -13.20
CA PHE A 12 -11.52 12.58 -13.64
C PHE A 12 -11.79 11.33 -12.82
N SER A 13 -10.79 10.47 -12.59
CA SER A 13 -10.96 9.25 -11.79
C SER A 13 -11.33 9.55 -10.35
N ASN A 14 -10.68 10.54 -9.72
CA ASN A 14 -11.02 10.95 -8.36
C ASN A 14 -12.42 11.56 -8.26
N TRP A 15 -12.83 12.37 -9.25
CA TRP A 15 -14.17 12.92 -9.31
C TRP A 15 -15.21 11.82 -9.53
N ALA A 16 -14.97 10.90 -10.46
CA ALA A 16 -15.86 9.79 -10.78
C ALA A 16 -16.05 8.84 -9.58
N VAL A 17 -14.97 8.48 -8.88
CA VAL A 17 -15.04 7.64 -7.67
C VAL A 17 -15.78 8.35 -6.53
N LYS A 18 -15.53 9.65 -6.31
CA LYS A 18 -16.27 10.43 -5.31
C LYS A 18 -17.75 10.59 -5.66
N PHE A 19 -18.05 10.84 -6.93
CA PHE A 19 -19.42 11.00 -7.39
C PHE A 19 -20.20 9.69 -7.26
N THR A 20 -19.65 8.58 -7.76
CA THR A 20 -20.29 7.25 -7.67
C THR A 20 -20.43 6.74 -6.23
N GLY A 21 -19.56 7.15 -5.30
CA GLY A 21 -19.70 6.88 -3.87
C GLY A 21 -20.69 7.79 -3.13
N SER A 22 -21.26 8.81 -3.78
CA SER A 22 -22.20 9.75 -3.15
C SER A 22 -23.63 9.18 -3.05
N PRO A 23 -24.40 9.50 -1.99
CA PRO A 23 -25.81 9.15 -1.89
C PRO A 23 -26.65 9.63 -3.09
N ILE A 24 -26.28 10.75 -3.71
CA ILE A 24 -26.99 11.31 -4.87
C ILE A 24 -26.82 10.40 -6.10
N ALA A 25 -25.63 9.85 -6.32
CA ALA A 25 -25.39 8.93 -7.42
C ALA A 25 -26.13 7.59 -7.21
N PHE A 26 -26.23 7.13 -5.97
CA PHE A 26 -27.03 5.96 -5.63
C PHE A 26 -28.51 6.17 -5.97
N ILE A 27 -29.09 7.30 -5.57
CA ILE A 27 -30.49 7.65 -5.90
C ILE A 27 -30.68 7.73 -7.42
N GLY A 28 -29.75 8.37 -8.14
CA GLY A 28 -29.79 8.44 -9.61
C GLY A 28 -29.72 7.07 -10.27
N ALA A 29 -28.81 6.20 -9.84
CA ALA A 29 -28.69 4.84 -10.34
C ALA A 29 -29.95 4.02 -10.04
N PHE A 30 -30.52 4.15 -8.85
CA PHE A 30 -31.77 3.50 -8.48
C PHE A 30 -32.93 3.94 -9.37
N LEU A 31 -33.06 5.26 -9.62
CA LEU A 31 -34.08 5.78 -10.54
C LEU A 31 -33.91 5.25 -11.96
N ILE A 32 -32.68 5.13 -12.46
CA ILE A 32 -32.40 4.54 -13.78
C ILE A 32 -32.90 3.09 -13.82
N VAL A 33 -32.63 2.29 -12.78
CA VAL A 33 -33.11 0.90 -12.69
C VAL A 33 -34.64 0.84 -12.64
N VAL A 34 -35.29 1.75 -11.89
CA VAL A 34 -36.76 1.82 -11.82
C VAL A 34 -37.36 2.21 -13.17
N ILE A 35 -36.82 3.21 -13.86
CA ILE A 35 -37.28 3.63 -15.20
C ILE A 35 -37.10 2.49 -16.21
N TRP A 36 -35.96 1.79 -16.15
CA TRP A 36 -35.73 0.61 -16.97
C TRP A 36 -36.77 -0.48 -16.68
N ALA A 37 -37.04 -0.79 -15.42
CA ALA A 37 -38.05 -1.79 -15.03
C ALA A 37 -39.46 -1.42 -15.52
N VAL A 38 -39.86 -0.15 -15.39
CA VAL A 38 -41.16 0.37 -15.84
C VAL A 38 -41.29 0.37 -17.38
N THR A 39 -40.19 0.51 -18.11
CA THR A 39 -40.20 0.39 -19.57
C THR A 39 -40.28 -1.07 -20.05
N GLY A 40 -39.95 -2.06 -19.20
CA GLY A 40 -39.99 -3.49 -19.52
C GLY A 40 -41.33 -4.00 -20.10
N PRO A 41 -42.49 -3.69 -19.50
CA PRO A 41 -43.80 -4.05 -20.03
C PRO A 41 -44.09 -3.52 -21.45
N PHE A 42 -43.60 -2.33 -21.80
CA PHE A 42 -43.78 -1.76 -23.15
C PHE A 42 -43.01 -2.54 -24.22
N PHE A 43 -41.88 -3.15 -23.85
CA PHE A 43 -41.05 -3.97 -24.73
C PHE A 43 -41.30 -5.47 -24.58
N GLY A 44 -42.30 -5.88 -23.79
CA GLY A 44 -42.61 -7.29 -23.54
C GLY A 44 -41.47 -8.07 -22.89
N TYR A 45 -40.61 -7.40 -22.10
CA TYR A 45 -39.41 -7.98 -21.50
C TYR A 45 -38.48 -8.68 -22.51
N SER A 46 -38.31 -8.07 -23.69
CA SER A 46 -37.49 -8.62 -24.78
C SER A 46 -36.04 -8.88 -24.38
N GLU A 47 -35.38 -9.81 -25.09
CA GLU A 47 -33.95 -10.06 -24.90
C GLU A 47 -33.09 -8.82 -25.15
N THR A 48 -33.47 -7.97 -26.12
CA THR A 48 -32.79 -6.70 -26.37
C THR A 48 -32.91 -5.72 -25.21
N TRP A 49 -34.05 -5.66 -24.53
CA TRP A 49 -34.26 -4.81 -23.36
C TRP A 49 -33.40 -5.26 -22.15
N GLN A 50 -33.25 -6.58 -21.95
CA GLN A 50 -32.35 -7.14 -20.94
C GLN A 50 -30.86 -6.95 -21.31
N LEU A 51 -30.53 -7.16 -22.59
CA LEU A 51 -29.16 -7.03 -23.10
C LEU A 51 -28.61 -5.62 -22.87
N VAL A 52 -29.42 -4.58 -23.05
CA VAL A 52 -29.00 -3.18 -22.87
C VAL A 52 -28.52 -2.92 -21.44
N ILE A 53 -29.29 -3.33 -20.41
CA ILE A 53 -28.88 -3.07 -19.02
C ILE A 53 -27.69 -3.95 -18.60
N ASN A 54 -27.67 -5.21 -19.02
CA ASN A 54 -26.60 -6.15 -18.67
C ASN A 54 -25.28 -5.71 -19.32
N THR A 55 -25.31 -5.36 -20.60
CA THR A 55 -24.12 -4.92 -21.34
C THR A 55 -23.64 -3.57 -20.83
N GLY A 56 -24.55 -2.60 -20.63
CA GLY A 56 -24.22 -1.28 -20.10
C GLY A 56 -23.59 -1.35 -18.71
N THR A 57 -24.20 -2.09 -17.79
CA THR A 57 -23.69 -2.24 -16.42
C THR A 57 -22.35 -2.96 -16.40
N THR A 58 -22.14 -3.96 -17.26
CA THR A 58 -20.86 -4.67 -17.36
C THR A 58 -19.73 -3.74 -17.82
N ILE A 59 -19.96 -2.93 -18.86
CA ILE A 59 -18.98 -1.95 -19.35
C ILE A 59 -18.67 -0.92 -18.25
N ILE A 60 -19.71 -0.36 -17.61
CA ILE A 60 -19.54 0.61 -16.52
C ILE A 60 -18.73 0.00 -15.38
N THR A 61 -19.06 -1.23 -14.97
CA THR A 61 -18.37 -1.94 -13.88
C THR A 61 -16.91 -2.20 -14.24
N PHE A 62 -16.64 -2.65 -15.47
CA PHE A 62 -15.27 -2.87 -15.95
C PHE A 62 -14.44 -1.59 -15.90
N LEU A 63 -14.99 -0.47 -16.38
CA LEU A 63 -14.35 0.83 -16.30
C LEU A 63 -14.16 1.28 -14.83
N MET A 64 -15.16 1.04 -13.99
CA MET A 64 -15.15 1.43 -12.58
C MET A 64 -14.03 0.74 -11.80
N VAL A 65 -13.72 -0.52 -12.08
CA VAL A 65 -12.59 -1.23 -11.46
C VAL A 65 -11.27 -0.46 -11.67
N PHE A 66 -11.00 0.01 -12.88
CA PHE A 66 -9.79 0.81 -13.15
C PHE A 66 -9.81 2.17 -12.46
N LEU A 67 -10.98 2.83 -12.40
CA LEU A 67 -11.12 4.12 -11.71
C LEU A 67 -10.87 3.97 -10.20
N ILE A 68 -11.44 2.92 -9.58
CA ILE A 68 -11.22 2.58 -8.18
C ILE A 68 -9.74 2.29 -7.93
N GLN A 69 -9.12 1.42 -8.73
CA GLN A 69 -7.68 1.10 -8.59
C GLN A 69 -6.81 2.35 -8.69
N LYS A 70 -7.12 3.27 -9.63
CA LYS A 70 -6.36 4.52 -9.76
C LYS A 70 -6.50 5.42 -8.53
N ALA A 71 -7.72 5.58 -8.00
CA ALA A 71 -7.97 6.38 -6.81
C ALA A 71 -7.29 5.75 -5.57
N GLN A 72 -7.46 4.43 -5.38
CA GLN A 72 -6.86 3.68 -4.28
C GLN A 72 -5.33 3.71 -4.31
N ASN A 73 -4.70 3.56 -5.48
CA ASN A 73 -3.23 3.60 -5.58
C ASN A 73 -2.63 4.93 -5.09
N LYS A 74 -3.33 6.06 -5.29
CA LYS A 74 -2.89 7.36 -4.79
C LYS A 74 -3.03 7.46 -3.27
N ASP A 75 -4.16 7.04 -2.74
CA ASP A 75 -4.45 7.11 -1.30
C ASP A 75 -3.52 6.18 -0.52
N SER A 76 -3.26 4.97 -1.02
CA SER A 76 -2.27 4.04 -0.45
C SER A 76 -0.88 4.65 -0.36
N LYS A 77 -0.41 5.32 -1.43
CA LYS A 77 0.89 6.00 -1.43
C LYS A 77 0.94 7.15 -0.41
N ALA A 78 -0.15 7.91 -0.29
CA ALA A 78 -0.22 8.98 0.71
C ALA A 78 -0.17 8.44 2.14
N ILE A 79 -0.80 7.29 2.40
CA ILE A 79 -0.73 6.59 3.69
C ILE A 79 0.70 6.12 3.97
N GLN A 80 1.36 5.49 3.00
CA GLN A 80 2.76 5.06 3.12
C GLN A 80 3.70 6.21 3.50
N ILE A 81 3.63 7.34 2.78
CA ILE A 81 4.46 8.52 3.08
C ILE A 81 4.22 9.04 4.50
N LYS A 82 2.96 9.11 4.95
CA LYS A 82 2.63 9.53 6.32
C LYS A 82 3.18 8.58 7.37
N LEU A 83 3.14 7.27 7.13
CA LEU A 83 3.71 6.26 8.03
C LEU A 83 5.24 6.35 8.05
N ASN A 84 5.87 6.51 6.90
CA ASN A 84 7.31 6.68 6.77
C ASN A 84 7.80 7.90 7.59
N GLU A 85 7.09 9.03 7.54
CA GLU A 85 7.40 10.21 8.36
C GLU A 85 7.32 9.90 9.87
N ILE A 86 6.27 9.20 10.32
CA ILE A 86 6.10 8.83 11.73
C ILE A 86 7.20 7.86 12.21
N ILE A 87 7.58 6.89 11.37
CA ILE A 87 8.65 5.94 11.68
C ILE A 87 10.00 6.66 11.74
N ALA A 88 10.29 7.53 10.77
CA ALA A 88 11.53 8.29 10.73
C ALA A 88 11.67 9.28 11.90
N ALA A 89 10.56 9.85 12.37
CA ALA A 89 10.55 10.75 13.53
C ALA A 89 10.74 10.02 14.88
N HIS A 90 10.65 8.70 14.93
CA HIS A 90 10.75 7.93 16.17
C HIS A 90 12.16 7.39 16.39
N GLU A 91 12.92 7.98 17.33
CA GLU A 91 14.35 7.69 17.59
C GLU A 91 14.70 6.20 17.82
N LYS A 92 13.75 5.41 18.35
CA LYS A 92 13.95 3.97 18.62
C LYS A 92 13.45 3.05 17.50
N ALA A 93 12.80 3.60 16.47
CA ALA A 93 12.32 2.82 15.35
C ALA A 93 13.47 2.58 14.36
N SER A 94 13.46 1.41 13.71
CA SER A 94 14.47 1.10 12.69
C SER A 94 14.09 1.79 11.39
N ASN A 95 14.91 2.72 10.92
CA ASN A 95 14.76 3.37 9.60
C ASN A 95 14.74 2.37 8.44
N ARG A 96 15.14 1.11 8.66
CA ARG A 96 15.08 0.03 7.67
C ARG A 96 13.65 -0.43 7.34
N ILE A 97 12.63 0.04 8.09
CA ILE A 97 11.21 -0.16 7.76
C ILE A 97 10.68 0.99 6.87
N VAL A 98 11.36 2.13 6.84
CA VAL A 98 10.96 3.23 5.96
C VAL A 98 11.11 2.75 4.52
N ASP A 99 10.06 2.96 3.71
CA ASP A 99 10.02 2.59 2.29
C ASP A 99 10.15 1.08 2.03
N ILE A 100 9.58 0.28 2.94
CA ILE A 100 9.58 -1.19 2.84
C ILE A 100 8.91 -1.72 1.57
N GLU A 101 7.98 -0.96 0.98
CA GLU A 101 7.24 -1.31 -0.23
C GLU A 101 8.11 -1.38 -1.50
N ASP A 102 9.25 -0.68 -1.52
CA ASP A 102 10.16 -0.62 -2.67
C ASP A 102 11.27 -1.69 -2.59
N LEU A 103 11.32 -2.46 -1.49
CA LEU A 103 12.24 -3.59 -1.35
C LEU A 103 11.90 -4.73 -2.29
N THR A 104 12.93 -5.42 -2.77
CA THR A 104 12.75 -6.68 -3.49
C THR A 104 12.22 -7.77 -2.55
N GLU A 105 11.58 -8.79 -3.12
CA GLU A 105 11.04 -9.91 -2.33
C GLU A 105 12.12 -10.61 -1.48
N ALA A 106 13.34 -10.76 -2.01
CA ALA A 106 14.47 -11.33 -1.28
C ALA A 106 14.92 -10.45 -0.09
N GLU A 107 14.88 -9.13 -0.23
CA GLU A 107 15.18 -8.19 0.86
C GLU A 107 14.08 -8.18 1.92
N LEU A 108 12.82 -8.30 1.50
CA LEU A 108 11.67 -8.40 2.41
C LEU A 108 11.73 -9.69 3.23
N ASP A 109 12.10 -10.83 2.61
CA ASP A 109 12.32 -12.10 3.29
C ASP A 109 13.46 -12.01 4.31
N GLN A 110 14.58 -11.38 3.93
CA GLN A 110 15.69 -11.16 4.87
C GLN A 110 15.27 -10.31 6.07
N LEU A 111 14.45 -9.29 5.83
CA LEU A 111 13.90 -8.43 6.90
C LEU A 111 12.92 -9.21 7.79
N HIS A 112 12.07 -10.04 7.20
CA HIS A 112 11.16 -10.92 7.92
C HIS A 112 11.91 -11.86 8.86
N ILE A 113 12.93 -12.57 8.35
CA ILE A 113 13.79 -13.47 9.15
C ILE A 113 14.48 -12.72 10.30
N TYR A 114 14.93 -11.48 10.06
CA TYR A 114 15.53 -10.65 11.10
C TYR A 114 14.54 -10.34 12.24
N TYR A 115 13.32 -9.92 11.92
CA TYR A 115 12.31 -9.60 12.93
C TYR A 115 11.77 -10.85 13.62
N GLU A 116 11.66 -11.98 12.92
CA GLU A 116 11.32 -13.25 13.51
C GLU A 116 12.35 -13.66 14.57
N LYS A 117 13.65 -13.58 14.24
CA LYS A 117 14.75 -13.83 15.20
C LYS A 117 14.70 -12.85 16.37
N LEU A 118 14.43 -11.57 16.12
CA LEU A 118 14.30 -10.56 17.19
C LEU A 118 13.14 -10.90 18.15
N ALA A 119 11.99 -11.30 17.61
CA ALA A 119 10.83 -11.73 18.41
C ALA A 119 11.12 -13.00 19.21
N GLN A 120 11.82 -13.98 18.61
CA GLN A 120 12.26 -15.19 19.30
C GLN A 120 13.23 -14.87 20.45
N LEU A 121 14.18 -13.96 20.24
CA LEU A 121 15.10 -13.49 21.29
C LEU A 121 14.34 -12.78 22.41
N ALA A 122 13.42 -11.86 22.09
CA ALA A 122 12.59 -11.19 23.09
C ALA A 122 11.71 -12.16 23.90
N LYS A 123 11.20 -13.21 23.26
CA LYS A 123 10.44 -14.28 23.92
C LYS A 123 11.32 -15.15 24.82
N LYS A 124 12.60 -15.33 24.46
CA LYS A 124 13.59 -16.08 25.24
C LYS A 124 14.14 -15.26 26.42
N ASP A 125 14.26 -13.94 26.26
CA ASP A 125 14.61 -12.98 27.31
C ASP A 125 13.49 -12.77 28.35
N ALA A 126 12.27 -13.28 28.08
CA ALA A 126 11.18 -13.31 29.05
C ALA A 126 11.35 -14.38 30.16
N ASP A 127 12.57 -14.91 30.35
CA ASP A 127 12.95 -15.57 31.59
C ASP A 127 13.12 -14.52 32.69
N ILE A 128 12.16 -14.48 33.61
CA ILE A 128 12.09 -13.58 34.78
C ILE A 128 13.30 -13.71 35.74
N HIS A 129 14.22 -14.66 35.52
CA HIS A 129 15.39 -14.87 36.37
C HIS A 129 16.72 -14.28 35.85
N THR A 130 16.77 -13.71 34.64
CA THR A 130 18.00 -13.08 34.13
C THR A 130 17.90 -11.56 34.10
N SER A 131 18.32 -10.93 35.21
CA SER A 131 18.66 -9.49 35.20
C SER A 131 19.88 -9.27 34.32
N HIS A 132 19.68 -8.88 33.06
CA HIS A 132 20.75 -8.33 32.26
C HIS A 132 21.09 -6.93 32.83
N SER A 133 22.15 -6.86 33.63
CA SER A 133 22.76 -5.60 34.05
C SER A 133 22.99 -4.72 32.82
N ILE A 134 22.77 -3.40 32.93
CA ILE A 134 22.91 -2.41 31.85
C ILE A 134 24.19 -2.59 31.00
N ASP A 135 25.28 -3.08 31.59
CA ASP A 135 26.53 -3.43 30.91
C ASP A 135 26.40 -4.50 29.79
N ALA A 136 25.45 -5.43 29.87
CA ALA A 136 25.26 -6.47 28.86
C ALA A 136 24.53 -5.94 27.62
N ALA A 137 23.59 -5.02 27.82
CA ALA A 137 22.91 -4.31 26.73
C ALA A 137 23.89 -3.39 26.00
N GLN A 138 24.72 -2.65 26.75
CA GLN A 138 25.77 -1.79 26.22
C GLN A 138 26.76 -2.60 25.35
N ARG A 139 27.28 -3.72 25.85
CA ARG A 139 28.22 -4.59 25.10
C ARG A 139 27.64 -5.14 23.79
N ASN A 140 26.36 -5.49 23.78
CA ASN A 140 25.70 -5.98 22.57
C ASN A 140 25.43 -4.86 21.55
N GLN A 141 25.17 -3.63 22.02
CA GLN A 141 25.05 -2.46 21.15
C GLN A 141 26.40 -2.06 20.56
N ASP A 142 27.46 -2.05 21.38
CA ASP A 142 28.82 -1.73 20.94
C ASP A 142 29.33 -2.76 19.93
N TYR A 143 29.08 -4.06 20.16
CA TYR A 143 29.41 -5.11 19.20
C TYR A 143 28.69 -4.94 17.86
N LYS A 144 27.39 -4.63 17.88
CA LYS A 144 26.62 -4.39 16.65
C LYS A 144 27.15 -3.17 15.91
N TYR A 145 27.42 -2.06 16.61
CA TYR A 145 27.98 -0.85 16.02
C TYR A 145 29.31 -1.12 15.31
N GLU A 146 30.26 -1.78 15.99
CA GLU A 146 31.56 -2.11 15.43
C GLU A 146 31.47 -3.10 14.27
N PHE A 147 30.60 -4.11 14.36
CA PHE A 147 30.39 -5.07 13.29
C PHE A 147 29.88 -4.39 12.01
N PHE A 148 28.88 -3.52 12.11
CA PHE A 148 28.31 -2.83 10.95
C PHE A 148 29.24 -1.77 10.38
N LYS A 149 29.99 -1.06 11.22
CA LYS A 149 31.02 -0.11 10.79
C LYS A 149 32.09 -0.78 9.92
N ARG A 150 32.67 -1.89 10.37
CA ARG A 150 33.65 -2.65 9.56
C ARG A 150 33.08 -3.15 8.24
N LYS A 151 31.83 -3.63 8.24
CA LYS A 151 31.17 -4.10 7.01
C LYS A 151 30.95 -2.96 6.00
N HIS A 152 30.65 -1.76 6.48
CA HIS A 152 30.50 -0.58 5.65
C HIS A 152 31.85 -0.12 5.07
N GLU A 153 32.91 -0.13 5.87
CA GLU A 153 34.28 0.15 5.43
C GLU A 153 34.76 -0.86 4.37
N GLU A 154 34.51 -2.16 4.57
CA GLU A 154 34.78 -3.22 3.57
C GLU A 154 34.02 -2.98 2.25
N TRP A 155 32.78 -2.48 2.34
CA TRP A 155 31.98 -2.18 1.16
C TRP A 155 32.51 -0.98 0.38
N ILE A 156 32.89 0.10 1.07
CA ILE A 156 33.49 1.29 0.45
C ILE A 156 34.81 0.92 -0.25
N GLN A 157 35.68 0.15 0.41
CA GLN A 157 36.95 -0.30 -0.20
C GLN A 157 36.71 -1.14 -1.47
N LYS A 158 35.70 -2.01 -1.48
CA LYS A 158 35.32 -2.78 -2.68
C LYS A 158 34.79 -1.92 -3.83
N GLN A 159 34.21 -0.75 -3.54
CA GLN A 159 33.75 0.19 -4.56
C GLN A 159 34.90 1.03 -5.12
N GLU A 160 35.86 1.43 -4.28
CA GLU A 160 37.06 2.15 -4.72
C GLU A 160 37.99 1.27 -5.56
N HIS A 161 38.13 -0.02 -5.25
CA HIS A 161 38.90 -0.97 -6.05
C HIS A 161 38.25 -1.36 -7.40
N LYS A 162 37.00 -0.94 -7.66
CA LYS A 162 36.28 -1.18 -8.92
C LYS A 162 36.29 0.01 -9.89
N LYS A 163 36.93 1.12 -9.53
CA LYS A 163 37.26 2.24 -10.43
C LYS A 163 38.69 2.12 -10.93
#